data_AF-A0A803JAI9-F1
#
_entry.id   AF-A0A803JAI9-F1
#
_cell.length_a   1.000
_cell.length_b   1.000
_cell.length_c   1.000
_cell.angle_alpha   90.00
_cell.angle_beta   90.00
_cell.angle_gamma   90.00
#
_symmetry.space_group_name_H-M   'P 1'
#
loop_
_entity.id
_entity.type
_entity.pdbx_description
1 polymer ?
#
loop_
_entity_poly.entity_id
_entity_poly.type
_entity_poly.pdbx_seq_one_letter_code
_entity_poly.pdbx_strand_id
1 'polypeptide(L)'
;MGRIYCMKMNILARILYLFRTLPIKYPKTEEKSLQRAMDKFIWEGKKARISRKLLQKSKYKGGVGVPDLFGYYKAAQFAQVQAWHMLDGQPCWVTLEQALIQDTKLSEIMWKPTPSAILKHGPPCIAHSLQLWAPYKYRDKLCKPKSLMTPLLQNPTFLPGTTISDFRWWAQNGITKVGDLLTGSRVKSFNTLKEKYNIPPREHFRYLQITHWVNTLLRGGCDGSYSKYESECKKGMKTKGTISRIYYHMIHETNSNPPKFQEQWSTDLNHPIEEEAWEEVYENISRISTNTLLKENGYKTIARWYMTPQKLHKIQNNIPPTCFRGCGEIGTYMHMWWECPQAKNVWELAFQEINACYGLTPEPKIALLNLFPIEAFHNESAKRLIIKICSATRMVIARHWKGPIPQAWAAIEAKLGEIMVMETITALINNKVQKFREIWYPYISRHPINTGIDQDP
;
A
#
# COMPACT_ATOMS: atom_id res chain seq x y z
N MET A 1 5.40 15.99 -2.87
CA MET A 1 5.03 15.09 -1.74
C MET A 1 4.38 15.82 -0.57
N GLY A 2 4.85 17.01 -0.16
CA GLY A 2 4.24 17.76 0.97
C GLY A 2 2.72 17.93 0.88
N ARG A 3 2.19 18.30 -0.31
CA ARG A 3 0.74 18.39 -0.55
C ARG A 3 -0.01 17.08 -0.27
N ILE A 4 0.58 15.93 -0.61
CA ILE A 4 -0.03 14.61 -0.33
C ILE A 4 -0.08 14.34 1.18
N TYR A 5 0.95 14.71 1.94
CA TYR A 5 0.93 14.59 3.40
C TYR A 5 -0.13 15.49 4.03
N CYS A 6 -0.25 16.75 3.57
CA CYS A 6 -1.32 17.66 4.01
C CYS A 6 -2.71 17.07 3.76
N MET A 7 -2.95 16.48 2.58
CA MET A 7 -4.22 15.80 2.29
C MET A 7 -4.48 14.62 3.21
N LYS A 8 -3.47 13.79 3.49
CA LYS A 8 -3.60 12.64 4.41
C LYS A 8 -3.91 13.07 5.84
N MET A 9 -3.26 14.12 6.32
CA MET A 9 -3.34 14.55 7.71
C MET A 9 -4.61 15.37 7.98
N ASN A 10 -5.03 16.22 7.03
CA ASN A 10 -6.14 17.14 7.24
C ASN A 10 -7.42 16.70 6.51
N ILE A 11 -7.36 16.56 5.18
CA ILE A 11 -8.54 16.33 4.34
C ILE A 11 -9.13 14.93 4.59
N LEU A 12 -8.28 13.91 4.59
CA LEU A 12 -8.72 12.53 4.77
C LEU A 12 -9.38 12.32 6.14
N ALA A 13 -8.85 12.93 7.21
CA ALA A 13 -9.43 12.81 8.55
C ALA A 13 -10.87 13.36 8.61
N ARG A 14 -11.13 14.53 8.00
CA ARG A 14 -12.46 15.16 7.95
C ARG A 14 -13.45 14.34 7.12
N ILE A 15 -13.01 13.84 5.97
CA ILE A 15 -13.86 13.02 5.09
C ILE A 15 -14.18 11.67 5.74
N LEU A 16 -13.20 11.04 6.41
CA LEU A 16 -13.41 9.76 7.08
C LEU A 16 -14.46 9.83 8.17
N TYR A 17 -14.57 10.97 8.87
CA TYR A 17 -15.65 11.20 9.83
C TYR A 17 -17.01 11.07 9.13
N LEU A 18 -17.22 11.80 8.02
CA LEU A 18 -18.47 11.76 7.25
C LEU A 18 -18.78 10.35 6.72
N PHE A 19 -17.78 9.66 6.17
CA PHE A 19 -17.94 8.29 5.69
C PHE A 19 -18.31 7.29 6.79
N ARG A 20 -17.93 7.58 8.04
CA ARG A 20 -18.27 6.74 9.20
C ARG A 20 -19.63 7.09 9.80
N THR A 21 -20.08 8.34 9.73
CA THR A 21 -21.36 8.76 10.31
C THR A 21 -22.55 8.55 9.39
N LEU A 22 -22.32 8.53 8.06
CA LEU A 22 -23.38 8.44 7.06
C LEU A 22 -23.29 7.09 6.32
N PRO A 23 -24.07 6.06 6.73
CA PRO A 23 -24.18 4.79 6.03
C PRO A 23 -25.11 4.89 4.80
N ILE A 24 -24.94 5.95 4.02
CA ILE A 24 -25.73 6.22 2.82
C ILE A 24 -24.86 6.14 1.57
N LYS A 25 -25.53 5.94 0.44
CA LYS A 25 -24.87 5.91 -0.86
C LYS A 25 -24.20 7.24 -1.16
N TYR A 26 -22.87 7.21 -1.21
CA TYR A 26 -22.08 8.36 -1.61
C TYR A 26 -22.27 8.63 -3.10
N PRO A 27 -22.74 9.83 -3.51
CA PRO A 27 -22.97 10.14 -4.91
C PRO A 27 -21.68 10.07 -5.73
N LYS A 28 -21.69 9.31 -6.83
CA LYS A 28 -20.52 9.16 -7.72
C LYS A 28 -20.06 10.49 -8.35
N THR A 29 -20.97 11.46 -8.48
CA THR A 29 -20.68 12.81 -8.98
C THR A 29 -19.80 13.59 -8.02
N GLU A 30 -20.18 13.62 -6.74
CA GLU A 30 -19.41 14.25 -5.66
C GLU A 30 -18.06 13.57 -5.46
N GLU A 31 -18.03 12.24 -5.51
CA GLU A 31 -16.78 11.46 -5.48
C GLU A 31 -15.79 11.91 -6.57
N LYS A 32 -16.27 11.98 -7.81
CA LYS A 32 -15.43 12.40 -8.95
C LYS A 32 -15.01 13.86 -8.82
N SER A 33 -15.91 14.74 -8.36
CA SER A 33 -15.62 16.15 -8.14
C SER A 33 -14.50 16.33 -7.12
N LEU A 34 -14.63 15.69 -5.96
CA LEU A 34 -13.66 15.77 -4.87
C LEU A 34 -12.32 15.15 -5.27
N GLN A 35 -12.33 14.00 -5.95
CA GLN A 35 -11.12 13.38 -6.46
C GLN A 35 -10.41 14.27 -7.49
N ARG A 36 -11.15 14.97 -8.37
CA ARG A 36 -10.57 15.96 -9.31
C ARG A 36 -9.96 17.14 -8.57
N ALA A 37 -10.61 17.65 -7.53
CA ALA A 37 -10.08 18.73 -6.70
C ALA A 37 -8.78 18.32 -6.00
N MET A 38 -8.73 17.09 -5.46
CA MET A 38 -7.53 16.49 -4.90
C MET A 38 -6.40 16.36 -5.93
N ASP A 39 -6.70 15.83 -7.12
CA ASP A 39 -5.72 15.70 -8.20
C ASP A 39 -5.20 17.09 -8.64
N LYS A 40 -6.09 18.09 -8.77
CA LYS A 40 -5.73 19.49 -9.07
C LYS A 40 -4.83 20.10 -7.99
N PHE A 41 -5.12 19.84 -6.71
CA PHE A 41 -4.30 20.32 -5.60
C PHE A 41 -2.91 19.67 -5.59
N ILE A 42 -2.80 18.34 -5.76
CA ILE A 42 -1.52 17.63 -5.84
C ILE A 42 -0.64 18.24 -6.94
N TRP A 43 -1.23 18.45 -8.12
CA TRP A 43 -0.50 18.89 -9.31
C TRP A 43 -0.44 20.41 -9.52
N GLU A 44 -1.03 21.24 -8.64
CA GLU A 44 -1.08 22.70 -8.84
C GLU A 44 -1.77 23.12 -10.15
N GLY A 45 -2.79 22.37 -10.57
CA GLY A 45 -3.43 22.56 -11.87
C GLY A 45 -2.58 22.13 -13.08
N LYS A 46 -1.35 21.66 -12.90
CA LYS A 46 -0.51 21.12 -13.98
C LYS A 46 -0.97 19.71 -14.36
N LYS A 47 -0.62 19.27 -15.57
CA LYS A 47 -0.89 17.90 -16.02
C LYS A 47 -0.13 16.88 -15.18
N ALA A 48 -0.84 15.86 -14.71
CA ALA A 48 -0.25 14.73 -13.99
C ALA A 48 0.80 14.03 -14.86
N ARG A 49 2.04 13.87 -14.35
CA ARG A 49 3.07 13.09 -15.05
C ARG A 49 3.15 11.63 -14.61
N ILE A 50 2.57 11.30 -13.45
CA ILE A 50 2.47 9.94 -12.93
C ILE A 50 0.99 9.58 -12.87
N SER A 51 0.67 8.34 -13.24
CA SER A 51 -0.70 7.84 -13.19
C SER A 51 -1.22 7.82 -11.74
N ARG A 52 -2.50 8.14 -11.56
CA ARG A 52 -3.14 8.13 -10.24
C ARG A 52 -3.05 6.77 -9.55
N LYS A 53 -3.27 5.68 -10.31
CA LYS A 53 -3.18 4.30 -9.79
C LYS A 53 -1.80 4.02 -9.19
N LEU A 54 -0.73 4.47 -9.84
CA LEU A 54 0.64 4.31 -9.31
C LEU A 54 0.85 5.17 -8.06
N LEU A 55 0.36 6.41 -8.02
CA LEU A 55 0.45 7.25 -6.82
C LEU A 55 -0.29 6.67 -5.61
N GLN A 56 -1.43 6.00 -5.84
CA GLN A 56 -2.25 5.37 -4.79
C GLN A 56 -1.62 4.09 -4.22
N LYS A 57 -0.68 3.44 -4.92
CA LYS A 57 0.04 2.27 -4.39
C LYS A 57 0.80 2.60 -3.10
N SER A 58 1.07 1.58 -2.30
CA SER A 58 1.90 1.71 -1.10
C SER A 58 3.33 2.13 -1.46
N LYS A 59 4.06 2.68 -0.49
CA LYS A 59 5.46 3.05 -0.66
C LYS A 59 6.33 1.85 -1.04
N TYR A 60 6.05 0.70 -0.42
CA TYR A 60 6.71 -0.58 -0.70
C TYR A 60 6.40 -1.18 -2.08
N LYS A 61 5.41 -0.64 -2.81
CA LYS A 61 5.06 -1.08 -4.19
C LYS A 61 5.31 0.02 -5.23
N GLY A 62 6.21 0.96 -4.94
CA GLY A 62 6.59 2.04 -5.86
C GLY A 62 5.59 3.19 -5.98
N GLY A 63 4.64 3.30 -5.05
CA GLY A 63 3.71 4.42 -4.94
C GLY A 63 4.08 5.43 -3.87
N VAL A 64 3.22 6.44 -3.68
CA VAL A 64 3.35 7.46 -2.61
C VAL A 64 2.24 7.29 -1.55
N GLY A 65 1.29 6.38 -1.81
CA GLY A 65 0.13 6.08 -1.00
C GLY A 65 -0.90 7.19 -0.99
N VAL A 66 -1.12 7.91 -2.10
CA VAL A 66 -2.18 8.93 -2.18
C VAL A 66 -3.53 8.30 -1.79
N PRO A 67 -4.33 8.92 -0.90
CA PRO A 67 -5.62 8.37 -0.52
C PRO A 67 -6.55 8.20 -1.73
N ASP A 68 -7.13 7.01 -1.84
CA ASP A 68 -8.25 6.72 -2.72
C ASP A 68 -9.54 6.89 -1.93
N LEU A 69 -10.27 7.99 -2.18
CA LEU A 69 -11.44 8.33 -1.37
C LEU A 69 -12.51 7.25 -1.41
N PHE A 70 -12.76 6.68 -2.58
CA PHE A 70 -13.76 5.63 -2.73
C PHE A 70 -13.32 4.33 -2.06
N GLY A 71 -12.04 3.97 -2.15
CA GLY A 71 -11.46 2.88 -1.38
C GLY A 71 -11.62 3.08 0.13
N TYR A 72 -11.38 4.29 0.64
CA TYR A 72 -11.58 4.62 2.06
C TYR A 72 -13.05 4.61 2.48
N TYR A 73 -13.94 5.11 1.62
CA TYR A 73 -15.39 5.03 1.83
C TYR A 73 -15.83 3.57 1.95
N LYS A 74 -15.45 2.71 0.99
CA LYS A 74 -15.72 1.27 1.07
C LYS A 74 -15.17 0.65 2.35
N ALA A 75 -13.92 0.95 2.70
CA ALA A 75 -13.30 0.44 3.91
C ALA A 75 -14.02 0.90 5.19
N ALA A 76 -14.57 2.12 5.22
CA ALA A 76 -15.37 2.62 6.32
C ALA A 76 -16.72 1.88 6.45
N GLN A 77 -17.40 1.64 5.33
CA GLN A 77 -18.64 0.87 5.30
C GLN A 77 -18.41 -0.60 5.72
N PHE A 78 -17.35 -1.24 5.21
CA PHE A 78 -16.98 -2.60 5.62
C PHE A 78 -16.55 -2.67 7.09
N ALA A 79 -15.93 -1.62 7.63
CA ALA A 79 -15.62 -1.54 9.06
C ALA A 79 -16.89 -1.52 9.92
N GLN A 80 -17.97 -0.86 9.46
CA GLN A 80 -19.27 -0.91 10.16
C GLN A 80 -19.86 -2.32 10.12
N VAL A 81 -19.80 -3.00 8.97
CA VAL A 81 -20.33 -4.37 8.85
C VAL A 81 -19.61 -5.36 9.77
N GLN A 82 -18.35 -5.13 10.13
CA GLN A 82 -17.68 -5.97 11.14
C GLN A 82 -18.43 -5.99 12.49
N ALA A 83 -19.14 -4.91 12.84
CA ALA A 83 -19.95 -4.86 14.05
C ALA A 83 -21.09 -5.89 14.05
N TRP A 84 -21.58 -6.29 12.87
CA TRP A 84 -22.59 -7.35 12.74
C TRP A 84 -22.09 -8.72 13.22
N HIS A 85 -20.77 -8.93 13.28
CA HIS A 85 -20.17 -10.21 13.68
C HIS A 85 -19.67 -10.25 15.13
N MET A 86 -19.80 -9.14 15.89
CA MET A 86 -19.37 -9.08 17.28
C MET A 86 -20.33 -9.94 18.14
N LEU A 87 -19.79 -10.75 19.05
CA LEU A 87 -20.60 -11.53 19.98
C LEU A 87 -20.90 -10.74 21.26
N ASP A 88 -19.89 -10.00 21.77
CA ASP A 88 -19.98 -9.17 22.96
C ASP A 88 -19.71 -7.69 22.63
N GLY A 89 -20.38 -6.77 23.33
CA GLY A 89 -20.16 -5.33 23.17
C GLY A 89 -20.64 -4.75 21.84
N GLN A 90 -21.71 -5.33 21.27
CA GLN A 90 -22.32 -4.81 20.05
C GLN A 90 -22.81 -3.36 20.24
N PRO A 91 -22.58 -2.47 19.27
CA PRO A 91 -23.22 -1.16 19.27
C PRO A 91 -24.75 -1.26 19.22
N CYS A 92 -25.45 -0.37 19.92
CA CYS A 92 -26.93 -0.36 19.99
C CYS A 92 -27.62 -0.35 18.60
N TRP A 93 -27.03 0.33 17.62
CA TRP A 93 -27.56 0.37 16.25
C TRP A 93 -27.58 -1.00 15.57
N VAL A 94 -26.68 -1.93 15.92
CA VAL A 94 -26.68 -3.31 15.38
C VAL A 94 -27.91 -4.07 15.88
N THR A 95 -28.28 -3.89 17.14
CA THR A 95 -29.49 -4.48 17.73
C THR A 95 -30.75 -3.94 17.06
N LEU A 96 -30.78 -2.63 16.79
CA LEU A 96 -31.88 -2.00 16.03
C LEU A 96 -31.97 -2.56 14.61
N GLU A 97 -30.85 -2.65 13.89
CA GLU A 97 -30.82 -3.22 12.54
C GLU A 97 -31.26 -4.69 12.52
N GLN A 98 -30.88 -5.47 13.53
CA GLN A 98 -31.34 -6.86 13.66
C GLN A 98 -32.84 -6.94 13.93
N ALA A 99 -33.42 -6.03 14.73
CA ALA A 99 -34.86 -6.00 14.99
C ALA A 99 -35.69 -5.66 13.74
N LEU A 100 -35.10 -4.92 12.79
CA LEU A 100 -35.74 -4.60 11.50
C LEU A 100 -35.74 -5.79 10.52
N ILE A 101 -35.02 -6.88 10.81
CA ILE A 101 -34.95 -8.08 9.98
C ILE A 101 -35.41 -9.29 10.80
N GLN A 102 -36.59 -9.81 10.48
CA GLN A 102 -37.24 -10.87 11.26
C GLN A 102 -36.70 -12.27 10.92
N ASP A 103 -36.43 -12.53 9.64
CA ASP A 103 -36.19 -13.90 9.17
C ASP A 103 -34.73 -14.29 9.06
N THR A 104 -33.77 -13.40 9.30
CA THR A 104 -32.35 -13.72 9.11
C THR A 104 -31.45 -12.96 10.07
N LYS A 105 -30.43 -13.66 10.59
CA LYS A 105 -29.39 -13.04 11.40
C LYS A 105 -28.50 -12.12 10.54
N LEU A 106 -28.32 -10.89 10.99
CA LEU A 106 -27.56 -9.84 10.30
C LEU A 106 -26.13 -10.28 9.98
N SER A 107 -25.51 -11.05 10.87
CA SER A 107 -24.16 -11.63 10.69
C SER A 107 -24.04 -12.65 9.55
N GLU A 108 -25.15 -13.13 9.00
CA GLU A 108 -25.20 -14.21 8.00
C GLU A 108 -25.57 -13.70 6.61
N ILE A 109 -26.30 -12.58 6.52
CA ILE A 109 -26.84 -12.03 5.26
C ILE A 109 -25.73 -11.73 4.25
N MET A 110 -24.60 -11.20 4.71
CA MET A 110 -23.45 -10.84 3.87
C MET A 110 -22.83 -12.04 3.13
N TRP A 111 -22.94 -13.23 3.71
CA TRP A 111 -22.29 -14.45 3.21
C TRP A 111 -23.22 -15.33 2.37
N LYS A 112 -24.51 -14.97 2.30
CA LYS A 112 -25.50 -15.61 1.42
C LYS A 112 -25.48 -14.96 0.02
N PRO A 113 -26.02 -15.63 -1.01
CA PRO A 113 -26.38 -14.97 -2.26
C PRO A 113 -27.23 -13.73 -1.96
N THR A 114 -26.91 -12.59 -2.59
CA THR A 114 -27.47 -11.30 -2.17
C THR A 114 -28.99 -11.30 -2.28
N PRO A 115 -29.73 -11.11 -1.17
CA PRO A 115 -31.18 -11.19 -1.18
C PRO A 115 -31.79 -9.98 -1.90
N SER A 116 -32.44 -10.22 -3.03
CA SER A 116 -33.05 -9.18 -3.88
C SER A 116 -34.16 -8.41 -3.17
N ALA A 117 -34.88 -9.04 -2.23
CA ALA A 117 -35.93 -8.41 -1.43
C ALA A 117 -35.37 -7.33 -0.50
N ILE A 118 -34.30 -7.63 0.25
CA ILE A 118 -33.65 -6.68 1.17
C ILE A 118 -33.02 -5.52 0.40
N LEU A 119 -32.47 -5.77 -0.80
CA LEU A 119 -31.91 -4.73 -1.64
C LEU A 119 -32.94 -3.71 -2.15
N LYS A 120 -34.20 -4.13 -2.36
CA LYS A 120 -35.27 -3.31 -2.93
C LYS A 120 -36.16 -2.65 -1.86
N HIS A 121 -36.47 -3.38 -0.79
CA HIS A 121 -37.46 -2.99 0.21
C HIS A 121 -36.94 -3.04 1.66
N GLY A 122 -35.67 -3.42 1.86
CA GLY A 122 -35.08 -3.51 3.19
C GLY A 122 -34.62 -2.15 3.75
N PRO A 123 -34.15 -2.13 5.01
CA PRO A 123 -33.65 -0.93 5.66
C PRO A 123 -32.51 -0.27 4.85
N PRO A 124 -32.54 1.07 4.64
CA PRO A 124 -31.59 1.76 3.77
C PRO A 124 -30.11 1.50 4.06
N CYS A 125 -29.70 1.47 5.34
CA CYS A 125 -28.31 1.23 5.76
C CYS A 125 -27.82 -0.18 5.39
N ILE A 126 -28.68 -1.18 5.60
CA ILE A 126 -28.38 -2.59 5.34
C ILE A 126 -28.38 -2.85 3.83
N ALA A 127 -29.40 -2.35 3.13
CA ALA A 127 -29.48 -2.41 1.68
C ALA A 127 -28.25 -1.74 1.04
N HIS A 128 -27.83 -0.58 1.54
CA HIS A 128 -26.64 0.12 1.08
C HIS A 128 -25.35 -0.69 1.28
N SER A 129 -25.15 -1.25 2.48
CA SER A 129 -23.99 -2.08 2.80
C SER A 129 -23.91 -3.32 1.89
N LEU A 130 -25.05 -3.95 1.58
CA LEU A 130 -25.13 -5.09 0.66
C LEU A 130 -24.92 -4.71 -0.80
N GLN A 131 -25.43 -3.54 -1.24
CA GLN A 131 -25.17 -2.99 -2.57
C GLN A 131 -23.69 -2.70 -2.80
N LEU A 132 -22.96 -2.29 -1.76
CA LEU A 132 -21.51 -2.15 -1.82
C LEU A 132 -20.80 -3.50 -1.75
N TRP A 133 -21.23 -4.42 -0.90
CA TRP A 133 -20.56 -5.70 -0.74
C TRP A 133 -20.60 -6.57 -2.01
N ALA A 134 -21.76 -6.72 -2.64
CA ALA A 134 -21.97 -7.64 -3.75
C ALA A 134 -20.98 -7.49 -4.93
N PRO A 135 -20.72 -6.29 -5.48
CA PRO A 135 -19.79 -6.12 -6.60
C PRO A 135 -18.31 -6.14 -6.18
N TYR A 136 -17.99 -5.84 -4.93
CA TYR A 136 -16.60 -5.64 -4.48
C TYR A 136 -16.02 -6.84 -3.73
N LYS A 137 -16.84 -7.73 -3.16
CA LYS A 137 -16.37 -8.84 -2.31
C LYS A 137 -15.32 -9.74 -2.99
N TYR A 138 -15.50 -10.06 -4.27
CA TYR A 138 -14.54 -10.87 -5.03
C TYR A 138 -13.49 -10.01 -5.75
N ARG A 139 -13.90 -8.86 -6.30
CA ARG A 139 -13.00 -7.95 -7.02
C ARG A 139 -11.88 -7.42 -6.14
N ASP A 140 -12.20 -7.04 -4.91
CA ASP A 140 -11.25 -6.51 -3.93
C ASP A 140 -10.66 -7.63 -3.05
N LYS A 141 -10.89 -8.91 -3.40
CA LYS A 141 -10.40 -10.12 -2.71
C LYS A 141 -10.72 -10.17 -1.21
N LEU A 142 -11.77 -9.45 -0.79
CA LEU A 142 -12.28 -9.45 0.59
C LEU A 142 -12.83 -10.82 1.00
N CYS A 143 -13.42 -11.55 0.06
CA CYS A 143 -14.03 -12.85 0.28
C CYS A 143 -13.61 -13.80 -0.83
N LYS A 144 -13.46 -15.09 -0.48
CA LYS A 144 -13.34 -16.14 -1.48
C LYS A 144 -14.72 -16.48 -2.04
N PRO A 145 -14.87 -16.94 -3.30
CA PRO A 145 -16.15 -17.38 -3.87
C PRO A 145 -16.94 -18.35 -2.97
N LYS A 146 -16.22 -19.15 -2.16
CA LYS A 146 -16.76 -20.08 -1.19
C LYS A 146 -16.14 -19.80 0.18
N SER A 147 -16.79 -18.92 0.93
CA SER A 147 -16.31 -18.42 2.23
C SER A 147 -16.50 -19.45 3.34
N LEU A 148 -15.58 -19.46 4.31
CA LEU A 148 -15.75 -20.21 5.57
C LEU A 148 -16.83 -19.62 6.47
N MET A 149 -17.18 -18.34 6.27
CA MET A 149 -18.25 -17.64 6.99
C MET A 149 -19.64 -17.93 6.42
N THR A 150 -19.73 -18.75 5.36
CA THR A 150 -21.00 -19.15 4.76
C THR A 150 -21.86 -19.88 5.80
N PRO A 151 -23.10 -19.42 6.05
CA PRO A 151 -23.99 -20.05 7.02
C PRO A 151 -24.52 -21.39 6.47
N LEU A 152 -24.71 -22.34 7.40
CA LEU A 152 -25.35 -23.63 7.10
C LEU A 152 -26.86 -23.49 6.93
N LEU A 153 -27.48 -22.58 7.69
CA LEU A 153 -28.93 -22.44 7.76
C LEU A 153 -29.44 -21.33 6.84
N GLN A 154 -30.65 -21.51 6.32
CA GLN A 154 -31.35 -20.55 5.47
C GLN A 154 -30.47 -20.07 4.30
N ASN A 155 -29.71 -20.99 3.70
CA ASN A 155 -28.82 -20.70 2.59
C ASN A 155 -29.38 -21.36 1.31
N PRO A 156 -29.69 -20.59 0.25
CA PRO A 156 -30.21 -21.14 -1.00
C PRO A 156 -29.28 -22.18 -1.67
N THR A 157 -27.99 -22.14 -1.34
CA THR A 157 -27.00 -23.09 -1.88
C THR A 157 -26.95 -24.42 -1.13
N PHE A 158 -27.61 -24.53 0.03
CA PHE A 158 -27.78 -25.76 0.80
C PHE A 158 -29.28 -26.00 1.04
N LEU A 159 -29.92 -26.64 0.06
CA LEU A 159 -31.37 -26.91 0.08
C LEU A 159 -31.85 -27.60 1.38
N PRO A 160 -31.14 -28.60 1.95
CA PRO A 160 -31.58 -29.22 3.20
C PRO A 160 -31.65 -28.23 4.37
N GLY A 161 -30.77 -27.23 4.44
CA GLY A 161 -30.76 -26.25 5.53
C GLY A 161 -31.72 -25.08 5.35
N THR A 162 -32.59 -25.10 4.34
CA THR A 162 -33.65 -24.09 4.18
C THR A 162 -34.72 -24.21 5.28
N THR A 163 -34.98 -25.43 5.76
CA THR A 163 -35.88 -25.69 6.88
C THR A 163 -35.10 -25.70 8.20
N ILE A 164 -35.36 -24.72 9.07
CA ILE A 164 -34.62 -24.56 10.34
C ILE A 164 -34.92 -25.71 11.32
N SER A 165 -36.12 -26.29 11.27
CA SER A 165 -36.53 -27.39 12.16
C SER A 165 -35.60 -28.60 12.05
N ASP A 166 -35.11 -28.87 10.85
CA ASP A 166 -34.37 -30.09 10.54
C ASP A 166 -32.93 -30.03 11.07
N PHE A 167 -32.40 -28.82 11.30
CA PHE A 167 -31.03 -28.58 11.77
C PHE A 167 -31.00 -27.80 13.10
N ARG A 168 -32.11 -27.81 13.85
CA ARG A 168 -32.26 -27.07 15.12
C ARG A 168 -31.17 -27.42 16.14
N TRP A 169 -30.79 -28.70 16.22
CA TRP A 169 -29.74 -29.16 17.13
C TRP A 169 -28.37 -28.51 16.81
N TRP A 170 -28.01 -28.43 15.52
CA TRP A 170 -26.76 -27.84 15.07
C TRP A 170 -26.71 -26.33 15.34
N ALA A 171 -27.83 -25.64 15.12
CA ALA A 171 -27.99 -24.21 15.41
C ALA A 171 -27.77 -23.89 16.89
N GLN A 172 -28.40 -24.68 17.78
CA GLN A 172 -28.36 -24.47 19.24
C GLN A 172 -26.98 -24.75 19.84
N ASN A 173 -26.23 -25.68 19.26
CA ASN A 173 -24.86 -26.01 19.71
C ASN A 173 -23.77 -25.14 19.06
N GLY A 174 -24.17 -24.05 18.38
CA GLY A 174 -23.24 -23.05 17.84
C GLY A 174 -22.54 -23.44 16.54
N ILE A 175 -22.91 -24.55 15.90
CA ILE A 175 -22.35 -24.99 14.61
C ILE A 175 -23.18 -24.32 13.50
N THR A 176 -22.81 -23.09 13.17
CA THR A 176 -23.61 -22.24 12.27
C THR A 176 -22.92 -21.95 10.93
N LYS A 177 -21.59 -22.14 10.85
CA LYS A 177 -20.78 -21.78 9.68
C LYS A 177 -19.97 -22.97 9.16
N VAL A 178 -19.62 -22.92 7.88
CA VAL A 178 -18.76 -23.93 7.23
C VAL A 178 -17.40 -24.06 7.93
N GLY A 179 -16.82 -22.95 8.37
CA GLY A 179 -15.52 -22.95 9.07
C GLY A 179 -15.51 -23.70 10.41
N ASP A 180 -16.65 -23.89 11.07
CA ASP A 180 -16.72 -24.61 12.35
C ASP A 180 -16.51 -26.13 12.17
N LEU A 181 -16.81 -26.62 10.97
CA LEU A 181 -16.79 -28.04 10.59
C LEU A 181 -15.46 -28.49 9.98
N LEU A 182 -14.54 -27.56 9.72
CA LEU A 182 -13.28 -27.84 9.04
C LEU A 182 -12.10 -27.89 10.02
N THR A 183 -11.13 -28.74 9.70
CA THR A 183 -9.77 -28.74 10.25
C THR A 183 -8.81 -28.58 9.06
N GLY A 184 -8.37 -27.36 8.79
CA GLY A 184 -7.67 -27.05 7.55
C GLY A 184 -8.55 -27.31 6.32
N SER A 185 -8.05 -28.07 5.36
CA SER A 185 -8.75 -28.40 4.09
C SER A 185 -9.64 -29.65 4.17
N ARG A 186 -9.86 -30.23 5.35
CA ARG A 186 -10.67 -31.45 5.54
C ARG A 186 -11.84 -31.21 6.51
N VAL A 187 -12.97 -31.87 6.24
CA VAL A 187 -14.13 -31.91 7.14
C VAL A 187 -13.80 -32.79 8.34
N LYS A 188 -14.13 -32.32 9.56
CA LYS A 188 -13.97 -33.10 10.80
C LYS A 188 -14.82 -34.35 10.75
N SER A 189 -14.25 -35.48 11.19
CA SER A 189 -15.00 -36.74 11.26
C SER A 189 -16.17 -36.64 12.25
N PHE A 190 -17.20 -37.44 12.02
CA PHE A 190 -18.35 -37.52 12.93
C PHE A 190 -17.94 -37.87 14.36
N ASN A 191 -16.96 -38.76 14.53
CA ASN A 191 -16.46 -39.16 15.85
C ASN A 191 -15.78 -38.00 16.59
N THR A 192 -14.93 -37.23 15.88
CA THR A 192 -14.28 -36.04 16.45
C THR A 192 -15.27 -34.95 16.82
N LEU A 193 -16.32 -34.76 16.00
CA LEU A 193 -17.39 -33.80 16.32
C LEU A 193 -18.29 -34.30 17.46
N LYS A 194 -18.54 -35.61 17.53
CA LYS A 194 -19.31 -36.27 18.60
C LYS A 194 -18.61 -36.10 19.95
N GLU A 195 -17.30 -36.31 20.02
CA GLU A 195 -16.51 -36.09 21.25
C GLU A 195 -16.50 -34.62 21.68
N LYS A 196 -16.49 -33.68 20.73
CA LYS A 196 -16.39 -32.25 21.03
C LYS A 196 -17.73 -31.59 21.40
N TYR A 197 -18.82 -31.99 20.74
CA TYR A 197 -20.13 -31.34 20.86
C TYR A 197 -21.24 -32.27 21.37
N ASN A 198 -20.92 -33.52 21.75
CA ASN A 198 -21.90 -34.54 22.19
C ASN A 198 -23.05 -34.73 21.19
N ILE A 199 -22.71 -34.88 19.90
CA ILE A 199 -23.70 -35.02 18.82
C ILE A 199 -24.52 -36.32 18.99
N PRO A 200 -25.87 -36.25 19.00
CA PRO A 200 -26.73 -37.42 19.02
C PRO A 200 -26.52 -38.31 17.78
N PRO A 201 -26.56 -39.64 17.90
CA PRO A 201 -26.44 -40.56 16.76
C PRO A 201 -27.48 -40.31 15.65
N ARG A 202 -28.66 -39.77 16.00
CA ARG A 202 -29.74 -39.43 15.06
C ARG A 202 -29.37 -38.30 14.08
N GLU A 203 -28.37 -37.48 14.42
CA GLU A 203 -27.87 -36.40 13.56
C GLU A 203 -26.88 -36.90 12.49
N HIS A 204 -26.55 -38.20 12.47
CA HIS A 204 -25.55 -38.75 11.56
C HIS A 204 -25.92 -38.53 10.08
N PHE A 205 -27.19 -38.72 9.71
CA PHE A 205 -27.67 -38.47 8.35
C PHE A 205 -27.51 -36.99 7.94
N ARG A 206 -27.83 -36.07 8.85
CA ARG A 206 -27.67 -34.62 8.63
C ARG A 206 -26.21 -34.22 8.53
N TYR A 207 -25.34 -34.84 9.31
CA TYR A 207 -23.89 -34.71 9.16
C TYR A 207 -23.43 -35.14 7.76
N LEU A 208 -23.94 -36.23 7.20
CA LEU A 208 -23.60 -36.66 5.85
C LEU A 208 -24.07 -35.65 4.79
N GLN A 209 -25.27 -35.07 4.95
CA GLN A 209 -25.77 -34.01 4.06
C GLN A 209 -24.87 -32.76 4.09
N ILE A 210 -24.51 -32.30 5.28
CA ILE A 210 -23.61 -31.16 5.47
C ILE A 210 -22.23 -31.46 4.87
N THR A 211 -21.68 -32.65 5.17
CA THR A 211 -20.34 -33.06 4.71
C THR A 211 -20.28 -33.16 3.19
N HIS A 212 -21.31 -33.72 2.56
CA HIS A 212 -21.43 -33.77 1.10
C HIS A 212 -21.37 -32.36 0.51
N TRP A 213 -22.21 -31.45 1.02
CA TRP A 213 -22.25 -30.06 0.55
C TRP A 213 -20.92 -29.34 0.77
N VAL A 214 -20.33 -29.41 1.96
CA VAL A 214 -19.01 -28.80 2.25
C VAL A 214 -17.92 -29.36 1.34
N ASN A 215 -17.93 -30.67 1.03
CA ASN A 215 -17.00 -31.27 0.08
C ASN A 215 -17.17 -30.73 -1.34
N THR A 216 -18.41 -30.43 -1.79
CA THR A 216 -18.62 -29.73 -3.08
C THR A 216 -18.06 -28.30 -3.05
N LEU A 217 -18.03 -27.65 -1.88
CA LEU A 217 -17.42 -26.34 -1.72
C LEU A 217 -15.89 -26.42 -1.82
N LEU A 218 -15.28 -27.37 -1.09
CA LEU A 218 -13.83 -27.64 -1.10
C LEU A 218 -13.32 -28.00 -2.51
N ARG A 219 -14.03 -28.87 -3.24
CA ARG A 219 -13.68 -29.25 -4.63
C ARG A 219 -13.65 -28.06 -5.60
N GLY A 220 -14.36 -26.97 -5.30
CA GLY A 220 -14.33 -25.75 -6.12
C GLY A 220 -13.41 -24.65 -5.59
N GLY A 221 -12.33 -25.01 -4.88
CA GLY A 221 -11.24 -24.09 -4.55
C GLY A 221 -11.31 -23.44 -3.16
N CYS A 222 -12.02 -24.03 -2.20
CA CYS A 222 -11.91 -23.61 -0.79
C CYS A 222 -10.70 -24.32 -0.16
N ASP A 223 -9.68 -23.57 0.21
CA ASP A 223 -8.40 -24.04 0.79
C ASP A 223 -8.46 -24.23 2.31
N GLY A 224 -9.64 -24.06 2.92
CA GLY A 224 -9.82 -24.17 4.36
C GLY A 224 -9.22 -23.01 5.17
N SER A 225 -8.78 -21.93 4.50
CA SER A 225 -8.22 -20.75 5.17
C SER A 225 -9.15 -19.53 5.06
N TYR A 226 -9.27 -18.78 6.16
CA TYR A 226 -10.04 -17.54 6.18
C TYR A 226 -9.36 -16.47 5.32
N SER A 227 -10.13 -15.67 4.59
CA SER A 227 -9.61 -14.45 3.98
C SER A 227 -9.16 -13.46 5.07
N LYS A 228 -8.31 -12.49 4.71
CA LYS A 228 -7.87 -11.46 5.68
C LYS A 228 -9.06 -10.71 6.27
N TYR A 229 -10.05 -10.36 5.46
CA TYR A 229 -11.26 -9.70 5.93
C TYR A 229 -12.15 -10.62 6.79
N GLU A 230 -12.31 -11.90 6.45
CA GLU A 230 -13.04 -12.85 7.29
C GLU A 230 -12.38 -13.02 8.67
N SER A 231 -11.04 -13.04 8.70
CA SER A 231 -10.27 -13.08 9.95
C SER A 231 -10.47 -11.82 10.79
N GLU A 232 -10.64 -10.67 10.15
CA GLU A 232 -10.94 -9.39 10.81
C GLU A 232 -12.38 -9.37 11.35
N CYS A 233 -13.36 -9.90 10.61
CA CYS A 233 -14.73 -10.06 11.09
C CYS A 233 -14.81 -10.95 12.33
N LYS A 234 -14.00 -12.03 12.42
CA LYS A 234 -13.96 -12.91 13.59
C LYS A 234 -13.38 -12.23 14.83
N LYS A 235 -12.44 -11.30 14.66
CA LYS A 235 -11.80 -10.56 15.77
C LYS A 235 -12.70 -9.48 16.37
N GLY A 236 -13.81 -9.13 15.71
CA GLY A 236 -14.69 -8.04 16.11
C GLY A 236 -14.11 -6.64 15.83
N MET A 237 -14.94 -5.61 15.94
CA MET A 237 -14.53 -4.22 15.71
C MET A 237 -13.55 -3.74 16.80
N LYS A 238 -12.25 -3.65 16.46
CA LYS A 238 -11.27 -2.91 17.26
C LYS A 238 -11.37 -1.42 16.96
N THR A 239 -11.22 -0.56 17.97
CA THR A 239 -11.45 0.88 17.84
C THR A 239 -10.37 1.62 17.03
N LYS A 240 -9.11 1.16 17.06
CA LYS A 240 -7.99 1.85 16.39
C LYS A 240 -7.57 1.15 15.09
N GLY A 241 -7.52 1.91 14.00
CA GLY A 241 -6.88 1.52 12.73
C GLY A 241 -7.66 0.55 11.83
N THR A 242 -8.88 0.13 12.18
CA THR A 242 -9.64 -0.89 11.43
C THR A 242 -9.90 -0.51 9.97
N ILE A 243 -10.33 0.73 9.72
CA ILE A 243 -10.53 1.24 8.35
C ILE A 243 -9.23 1.17 7.54
N SER A 244 -8.12 1.59 8.14
CA SER A 244 -6.81 1.55 7.48
C SER A 244 -6.34 0.14 7.18
N ARG A 245 -6.60 -0.85 8.06
CA ARG A 245 -6.30 -2.27 7.79
C ARG A 245 -7.11 -2.81 6.62
N ILE A 246 -8.42 -2.60 6.63
CA ILE A 246 -9.32 -3.05 5.55
C ILE A 246 -8.89 -2.41 4.21
N TYR A 247 -8.66 -1.10 4.22
CA TYR A 247 -8.17 -0.37 3.05
C TYR A 247 -6.83 -0.91 2.53
N TYR A 248 -5.89 -1.20 3.43
CA TYR A 248 -4.59 -1.78 3.07
C TYR A 248 -4.77 -3.15 2.40
N HIS A 249 -5.61 -4.03 2.93
CA HIS A 249 -5.91 -5.32 2.32
C HIS A 249 -6.49 -5.18 0.91
N MET A 250 -7.46 -4.28 0.75
CA MET A 250 -8.07 -4.01 -0.56
C MET A 250 -7.04 -3.54 -1.59
N ILE A 251 -6.15 -2.60 -1.24
CA ILE A 251 -5.16 -2.08 -2.20
C ILE A 251 -4.02 -3.06 -2.45
N HIS A 252 -3.53 -3.71 -1.40
CA HIS A 252 -2.36 -4.57 -1.51
C HIS A 252 -2.62 -5.77 -2.43
N GLU A 253 -3.85 -6.29 -2.44
CA GLU A 253 -4.24 -7.49 -3.18
C GLU A 253 -4.77 -7.20 -4.59
N THR A 254 -5.23 -5.97 -4.85
CA THR A 254 -5.74 -5.53 -6.16
C THR A 254 -4.66 -4.97 -7.09
N ASN A 255 -3.54 -4.48 -6.55
CA ASN A 255 -2.48 -3.79 -7.30
C ASN A 255 -1.15 -4.57 -7.32
N SER A 256 -1.20 -5.87 -7.60
CA SER A 256 0.00 -6.74 -7.63
C SER A 256 0.93 -6.48 -8.81
N ASN A 257 0.44 -5.94 -9.93
CA ASN A 257 1.28 -5.79 -11.13
C ASN A 257 2.43 -4.79 -10.87
N PRO A 258 3.68 -5.11 -11.25
CA PRO A 258 4.81 -4.23 -11.08
C PRO A 258 4.60 -2.88 -11.79
N PRO A 259 5.09 -1.75 -11.24
CA PRO A 259 5.11 -0.49 -11.98
C PRO A 259 5.89 -0.60 -13.28
N LYS A 260 5.36 -0.02 -14.37
CA LYS A 260 6.02 -0.01 -15.70
C LYS A 260 7.47 0.50 -15.68
N PHE A 261 7.82 1.40 -14.76
CA PHE A 261 9.19 1.91 -14.68
C PHE A 261 10.20 0.83 -14.25
N GLN A 262 9.77 -0.25 -13.56
CA GLN A 262 10.67 -1.31 -13.14
C GLN A 262 11.25 -2.05 -14.35
N GLU A 263 10.38 -2.47 -15.28
CA GLU A 263 10.79 -3.06 -16.56
C GLU A 263 11.73 -2.13 -17.33
N GLN A 264 11.40 -0.84 -17.38
CA GLN A 264 12.21 0.15 -18.08
C GLN A 264 13.61 0.31 -17.45
N TRP A 265 13.72 0.21 -16.12
CA TRP A 265 15.02 0.23 -15.43
C TRP A 265 15.81 -1.05 -15.66
N SER A 266 15.16 -2.21 -15.69
CA SER A 266 15.83 -3.48 -16.01
C SER A 266 16.42 -3.47 -17.42
N THR A 267 15.69 -2.91 -18.40
CA THR A 267 16.20 -2.73 -19.77
C THR A 267 17.39 -1.76 -19.81
N ASP A 268 17.25 -0.61 -19.17
CA ASP A 268 18.27 0.45 -19.20
C ASP A 268 19.57 0.06 -18.47
N LEU A 269 19.49 -0.83 -17.48
CA LEU A 269 20.65 -1.34 -16.73
C LEU A 269 21.17 -2.67 -17.28
N ASN A 270 20.56 -3.21 -18.36
CA ASN A 270 20.86 -4.51 -18.95
C ASN A 270 20.93 -5.66 -17.92
N HIS A 271 20.12 -5.58 -16.85
CA HIS A 271 20.10 -6.57 -15.78
C HIS A 271 18.70 -6.64 -15.15
N PRO A 272 18.11 -7.83 -14.99
CA PRO A 272 16.82 -7.96 -14.31
C PRO A 272 16.97 -7.59 -12.83
N ILE A 273 16.07 -6.76 -12.31
CA ILE A 273 16.01 -6.43 -10.88
C ILE A 273 14.83 -7.18 -10.28
N GLU A 274 15.11 -8.04 -9.31
CA GLU A 274 14.12 -8.86 -8.59
C GLU A 274 13.17 -8.00 -7.74
N GLU A 275 12.03 -8.58 -7.32
CA GLU A 275 11.01 -7.86 -6.55
C GLU A 275 11.56 -7.41 -5.19
N GLU A 276 12.34 -8.26 -4.52
CA GLU A 276 13.00 -8.01 -3.24
C GLU A 276 13.96 -6.81 -3.32
N ALA A 277 14.75 -6.74 -4.40
CA ALA A 277 15.65 -5.61 -4.65
C ALA A 277 14.88 -4.30 -4.87
N TRP A 278 13.70 -4.35 -5.50
CA TRP A 278 12.84 -3.18 -5.62
C TRP A 278 12.23 -2.74 -4.29
N GLU A 279 11.83 -3.69 -3.44
CA GLU A 279 11.36 -3.38 -2.09
C GLU A 279 12.45 -2.63 -1.29
N GLU A 280 13.70 -3.07 -1.41
CA GLU A 280 14.84 -2.39 -0.80
C GLU A 280 15.03 -0.96 -1.34
N VAL A 281 14.97 -0.77 -2.66
CA VAL A 281 15.04 0.56 -3.29
C VAL A 281 13.97 1.50 -2.72
N TYR A 282 12.74 1.02 -2.60
CA TYR A 282 11.63 1.80 -2.05
C TYR A 282 11.82 2.10 -0.56
N GLU A 283 12.32 1.13 0.20
CA GLU A 283 12.62 1.30 1.62
C GLU A 283 13.72 2.35 1.83
N ASN A 284 14.83 2.25 1.09
CA ASN A 284 15.97 3.17 1.12
C ASN A 284 15.51 4.61 0.83
N ILE A 285 14.67 4.84 -0.19
CA ILE A 285 14.09 6.16 -0.48
C ILE A 285 13.16 6.64 0.65
N SER A 286 12.40 5.75 1.28
CA SER A 286 11.45 6.11 2.32
C SER A 286 12.12 6.49 3.65
N ARG A 287 13.27 5.86 3.95
CA ARG A 287 14.03 5.97 5.22
C ARG A 287 15.19 6.97 5.17
N ILE A 288 15.53 7.51 3.98
CA ILE A 288 16.65 8.44 3.77
C ILE A 288 16.71 9.62 4.76
N SER A 289 15.58 10.27 4.98
CA SER A 289 15.48 11.49 5.78
C SER A 289 14.02 11.74 6.18
N THR A 290 13.75 12.62 7.14
CA THR A 290 12.38 13.13 7.40
C THR A 290 11.95 14.13 6.32
N ASN A 291 12.91 14.80 5.67
CA ASN A 291 12.66 15.84 4.68
C ASN A 291 11.92 15.29 3.45
N THR A 292 10.77 15.87 3.15
CA THR A 292 9.93 15.45 2.01
C THR A 292 10.55 15.73 0.65
N LEU A 293 11.45 16.71 0.53
CA LEU A 293 12.16 17.05 -0.70
C LEU A 293 13.13 15.93 -1.11
N LEU A 294 13.84 15.33 -0.15
CA LEU A 294 14.76 14.22 -0.40
C LEU A 294 14.01 12.96 -0.85
N LYS A 295 12.90 12.63 -0.18
CA LYS A 295 12.02 11.53 -0.61
C LYS A 295 11.46 11.76 -2.00
N GLU A 296 11.08 13.00 -2.29
CA GLU A 296 10.54 13.39 -3.59
C GLU A 296 11.59 13.29 -4.69
N ASN A 297 12.84 13.68 -4.43
CA ASN A 297 13.94 13.51 -5.38
C ASN A 297 14.13 12.04 -5.75
N GLY A 298 14.31 11.16 -4.75
CA GLY A 298 14.46 9.73 -4.98
C GLY A 298 13.28 9.13 -5.75
N TYR A 299 12.05 9.47 -5.34
CA TYR A 299 10.84 9.02 -6.03
C TYR A 299 10.75 9.50 -7.48
N LYS A 300 11.08 10.76 -7.76
CA LYS A 300 11.07 11.32 -9.12
C LYS A 300 12.08 10.62 -10.03
N THR A 301 13.23 10.24 -9.48
CA THR A 301 14.25 9.48 -10.22
C THR A 301 13.73 8.10 -10.60
N ILE A 302 13.25 7.30 -9.64
CA ILE A 302 12.76 5.94 -9.91
C ILE A 302 11.51 5.94 -10.81
N ALA A 303 10.59 6.88 -10.60
CA ALA A 303 9.34 6.98 -11.37
C ALA A 303 9.52 7.63 -12.76
N ARG A 304 10.77 7.94 -13.16
CA ARG A 304 11.11 8.55 -14.45
C ARG A 304 10.37 9.86 -14.73
N TRP A 305 10.27 10.71 -13.70
CA TRP A 305 9.51 11.97 -13.71
C TRP A 305 10.04 13.02 -14.68
N TYR A 306 11.36 13.05 -14.87
CA TYR A 306 12.04 14.05 -15.68
C TYR A 306 11.84 13.74 -17.17
N MET A 307 11.41 14.76 -17.92
CA MET A 307 11.20 14.62 -19.36
C MET A 307 12.53 14.72 -20.08
N THR A 308 12.86 13.70 -20.87
CA THR A 308 14.09 13.64 -21.65
C THR A 308 13.86 14.18 -23.06
N PRO A 309 14.90 14.64 -23.77
CA PRO A 309 14.78 15.05 -25.17
C PRO A 309 14.13 13.98 -26.04
N GLN A 310 14.55 12.71 -25.90
CA GLN A 310 13.96 11.58 -26.63
C GLN A 310 12.46 11.43 -26.38
N LYS A 311 12.00 11.60 -25.12
CA LYS A 311 10.56 11.54 -24.79
C LYS A 311 9.82 12.76 -25.34
N LEU A 312 10.41 13.95 -25.30
CA LEU A 312 9.80 15.16 -25.83
C LEU A 312 9.68 15.09 -27.36
N HIS A 313 10.70 14.59 -28.06
CA HIS A 313 10.66 14.37 -29.50
C HIS A 313 9.48 13.46 -29.91
N LYS A 314 9.26 12.36 -29.16
CA LYS A 314 8.11 11.47 -29.39
C LYS A 314 6.74 12.13 -29.16
N ILE A 315 6.68 13.22 -28.37
CA ILE A 315 5.43 13.96 -28.10
C ILE A 315 5.27 15.10 -29.12
N GLN A 316 6.37 15.75 -29.47
CA GLN A 316 6.45 16.88 -30.39
C GLN A 316 7.70 16.71 -31.26
N ASN A 317 7.48 16.35 -32.54
CA ASN A 317 8.57 16.05 -33.48
C ASN A 317 9.52 17.23 -33.72
N ASN A 318 9.07 18.48 -33.47
CA ASN A 318 9.88 19.69 -33.65
C ASN A 318 10.99 19.84 -32.59
N ILE A 319 10.95 19.09 -31.49
CA ILE A 319 12.00 19.12 -30.47
C ILE A 319 13.06 18.08 -30.85
N PRO A 320 14.35 18.45 -30.99
CA PRO A 320 15.38 17.47 -31.33
C PRO A 320 15.55 16.42 -30.21
N PRO A 321 15.81 15.15 -30.57
CA PRO A 321 16.03 14.08 -29.58
C PRO A 321 17.41 14.14 -28.92
N THR A 322 18.25 15.10 -29.30
CA THR A 322 19.63 15.26 -28.80
C THR A 322 19.66 15.81 -27.37
N CYS A 323 20.73 15.48 -26.66
CA CYS A 323 20.93 15.86 -25.27
C CYS A 323 20.80 17.39 -25.06
N PHE A 324 20.04 17.81 -24.03
CA PHE A 324 19.89 19.23 -23.67
C PHE A 324 21.22 19.91 -23.28
N ARG A 325 22.27 19.12 -23.01
CA ARG A 325 23.59 19.61 -22.60
C ARG A 325 24.57 19.78 -23.76
N GLY A 326 24.13 19.54 -24.99
CA GLY A 326 24.92 19.81 -26.19
C GLY A 326 26.03 18.78 -26.49
N CYS A 327 25.98 17.56 -25.94
CA CYS A 327 26.99 16.53 -26.20
C CYS A 327 26.76 15.71 -27.50
N GLY A 328 25.82 16.10 -28.37
CA GLY A 328 25.54 15.44 -29.65
C GLY A 328 24.72 14.15 -29.59
N GLU A 329 24.81 13.39 -28.50
CA GLU A 329 24.13 12.10 -28.33
C GLU A 329 22.61 12.20 -28.08
N ILE A 330 21.89 11.08 -28.29
CA ILE A 330 20.45 10.98 -28.00
C ILE A 330 20.22 11.09 -26.49
N GLY A 331 19.37 12.03 -26.08
CA GLY A 331 19.00 12.23 -24.69
C GLY A 331 18.03 11.18 -24.17
N THR A 332 18.49 9.94 -23.95
CA THR A 332 17.75 8.90 -23.22
C THR A 332 17.70 9.21 -21.71
N TYR A 333 16.94 8.42 -20.95
CA TYR A 333 16.88 8.62 -19.49
C TYR A 333 18.21 8.29 -18.81
N MET A 334 18.85 7.19 -19.19
CA MET A 334 20.20 6.83 -18.74
C MET A 334 21.25 7.83 -19.19
N HIS A 335 21.17 8.29 -20.44
CA HIS A 335 22.10 9.29 -20.93
C HIS A 335 22.08 10.57 -20.10
N MET A 336 20.88 11.12 -19.87
CA MET A 336 20.74 12.36 -19.09
C MET A 336 21.19 12.21 -17.63
N TRP A 337 21.06 11.02 -17.04
CA TRP A 337 21.41 10.79 -15.64
C TRP A 337 22.84 10.31 -15.40
N TRP A 338 23.43 9.56 -16.34
CA TRP A 338 24.65 8.80 -16.11
C TRP A 338 25.68 8.90 -17.25
N GLU A 339 25.27 8.67 -18.51
CA GLU A 339 26.24 8.49 -19.62
C GLU A 339 26.73 9.81 -20.22
N CYS A 340 25.94 10.89 -20.11
CA CYS A 340 26.32 12.20 -20.62
C CYS A 340 27.64 12.65 -19.98
N PRO A 341 28.65 13.13 -20.73
CA PRO A 341 29.96 13.51 -20.19
C PRO A 341 29.88 14.46 -18.99
N GLN A 342 28.97 15.45 -19.05
CA GLN A 342 28.74 16.39 -17.96
C GLN A 342 28.10 15.75 -16.72
N ALA A 343 27.26 14.73 -16.86
CA ALA A 343 26.71 14.00 -15.72
C ALA A 343 27.74 13.02 -15.15
N LYS A 344 28.49 12.35 -16.04
CA LYS A 344 29.53 11.39 -15.67
C LYS A 344 30.59 12.06 -14.80
N ASN A 345 31.12 13.22 -15.20
CA ASN A 345 32.08 13.97 -14.40
C ASN A 345 31.53 14.34 -13.00
N VAL A 346 30.28 14.79 -12.93
CA VAL A 346 29.64 15.14 -11.65
C VAL A 346 29.45 13.90 -10.75
N TRP A 347 29.14 12.74 -11.35
CA TRP A 347 29.13 11.48 -10.61
C TRP A 347 30.52 11.02 -10.18
N GLU A 348 31.55 11.20 -11.02
CA GLU A 348 32.94 10.88 -10.67
C GLU A 348 33.39 11.68 -9.46
N LEU A 349 33.10 12.98 -9.39
CA LEU A 349 33.36 13.81 -8.19
C LEU A 349 32.64 13.26 -6.95
N ALA A 350 31.38 12.86 -7.08
CA ALA A 350 30.62 12.28 -5.97
C ALA A 350 31.18 10.92 -5.52
N PHE A 351 31.60 10.08 -6.46
CA PHE A 351 32.14 8.77 -6.16
C PHE A 351 33.60 8.82 -5.70
N GLN A 352 34.39 9.84 -6.04
CA GLN A 352 35.69 10.07 -5.41
C GLN A 352 35.54 10.25 -3.90
N GLU A 353 34.55 11.03 -3.47
CA GLU A 353 34.22 11.23 -2.06
C GLU A 353 33.70 9.96 -1.39
N ILE A 354 32.80 9.23 -2.06
CA ILE A 354 32.30 7.96 -1.55
C ILE A 354 33.42 6.91 -1.45
N ASN A 355 34.28 6.82 -2.46
CA ASN A 355 35.40 5.88 -2.52
C ASN A 355 36.41 6.18 -1.40
N ALA A 356 36.72 7.46 -1.16
CA ALA A 356 37.58 7.87 -0.06
C ALA A 356 37.03 7.48 1.32
N CYS A 357 35.70 7.43 1.51
CA CYS A 357 35.10 6.98 2.77
C CYS A 357 34.95 5.46 2.88
N TYR A 358 34.59 4.79 1.79
CA TYR A 358 34.01 3.43 1.83
C TYR A 358 34.51 2.48 0.74
N GLY A 359 35.44 2.90 -0.13
CA GLY A 359 36.03 2.03 -1.15
C GLY A 359 35.09 1.61 -2.29
N LEU A 360 34.03 2.38 -2.58
CA LEU A 360 33.09 2.04 -3.65
C LEU A 360 33.42 2.67 -4.99
N THR A 361 33.23 1.87 -6.04
CA THR A 361 33.33 2.31 -7.43
C THR A 361 32.01 2.91 -7.94
N PRO A 362 32.07 3.79 -8.96
CA PRO A 362 30.88 4.36 -9.59
C PRO A 362 30.01 3.29 -10.27
N GLU A 363 28.80 3.08 -9.75
CA GLU A 363 27.83 2.18 -10.36
C GLU A 363 26.44 2.86 -10.48
N PRO A 364 25.76 2.76 -11.64
CA PRO A 364 24.46 3.41 -11.84
C PRO A 364 23.36 2.87 -10.90
N LYS A 365 23.44 1.60 -10.50
CA LYS A 365 22.50 0.98 -9.55
C LYS A 365 22.57 1.66 -8.18
N ILE A 366 23.78 1.93 -7.68
CA ILE A 366 24.02 2.66 -6.43
C ILE A 366 23.59 4.12 -6.58
N ALA A 367 24.04 4.78 -7.65
CA ALA A 367 23.83 6.21 -7.88
C ALA A 367 22.35 6.60 -8.04
N LEU A 368 21.61 5.84 -8.86
CA LEU A 368 20.27 6.22 -9.30
C LEU A 368 19.17 5.52 -8.50
N LEU A 369 19.36 4.25 -8.16
CA LEU A 369 18.36 3.43 -7.46
C LEU A 369 18.65 3.31 -5.95
N ASN A 370 19.85 3.64 -5.47
CA ASN A 370 20.28 3.32 -4.11
C ASN A 370 20.23 1.81 -3.82
N LEU A 371 20.57 0.99 -4.81
CA LEU A 371 20.68 -0.46 -4.67
C LEU A 371 22.15 -0.79 -4.40
N PHE A 372 22.43 -1.41 -3.26
CA PHE A 372 23.79 -1.70 -2.81
C PHE A 372 24.09 -3.20 -2.96
N PRO A 373 25.34 -3.58 -3.27
CA PRO A 373 25.71 -4.99 -3.24
C PRO A 373 25.59 -5.55 -1.81
N ILE A 374 24.93 -6.72 -1.69
CA ILE A 374 24.58 -7.38 -0.42
C ILE A 374 25.82 -7.60 0.46
N GLU A 375 26.95 -7.90 -0.17
CA GLU A 375 28.21 -8.25 0.49
C GLU A 375 28.99 -7.03 1.01
N ALA A 376 28.67 -5.82 0.56
CA ALA A 376 29.53 -4.65 0.77
C ALA A 376 29.14 -3.79 2.00
N PHE A 377 27.94 -3.92 2.57
CA PHE A 377 27.46 -2.98 3.60
C PHE A 377 26.66 -3.61 4.74
N HIS A 378 27.36 -3.98 5.81
CA HIS A 378 26.74 -4.25 7.11
C HIS A 378 26.47 -2.97 7.93
N ASN A 379 27.10 -1.83 7.57
CA ASN A 379 26.95 -0.57 8.30
C ASN A 379 25.82 0.31 7.72
N GLU A 380 24.69 0.35 8.43
CA GLU A 380 23.53 1.19 8.11
C GLU A 380 23.83 2.69 8.07
N SER A 381 24.77 3.19 8.89
CA SER A 381 25.13 4.61 8.93
C SER A 381 25.92 5.02 7.67
N ALA A 382 26.83 4.15 7.22
CA ALA A 382 27.56 4.33 5.96
C ALA A 382 26.60 4.35 4.76
N LYS A 383 25.69 3.38 4.69
CA LYS A 383 24.65 3.31 3.66
C LYS A 383 23.86 4.62 3.59
N ARG A 384 23.46 5.16 4.74
CA ARG A 384 22.71 6.43 4.80
C ARG A 384 23.51 7.61 4.28
N LEU A 385 24.79 7.73 4.62
CA LEU A 385 25.63 8.82 4.11
C LEU A 385 25.76 8.74 2.59
N ILE A 386 26.03 7.55 2.04
CA ILE A 386 26.13 7.34 0.59
C ILE A 386 24.83 7.74 -0.11
N ILE A 387 23.67 7.30 0.40
CA ILE A 387 22.36 7.68 -0.16
C ILE A 387 22.19 9.22 -0.14
N LYS A 388 22.67 9.93 0.89
CA LYS A 388 22.59 11.39 0.96
C LYS A 388 23.47 12.06 -0.09
N ILE A 389 24.72 11.59 -0.27
CA ILE A 389 25.62 12.06 -1.34
C ILE A 389 24.95 11.84 -2.70
N CYS A 390 24.51 10.62 -3.00
CA CYS A 390 23.80 10.32 -4.24
C CYS A 390 22.53 11.17 -4.43
N SER A 391 21.82 11.52 -3.35
CA SER A 391 20.64 12.39 -3.41
C SER A 391 21.01 13.85 -3.68
N ALA A 392 22.06 14.37 -3.06
CA ALA A 392 22.58 15.71 -3.33
C ALA A 392 23.00 15.82 -4.81
N THR A 393 23.79 14.85 -5.29
CA THR A 393 24.21 14.77 -6.70
C THR A 393 23.01 14.71 -7.65
N ARG A 394 22.00 13.87 -7.33
CA ARG A 394 20.76 13.81 -8.12
C ARG A 394 20.02 15.15 -8.15
N MET A 395 20.00 15.88 -7.03
CA MET A 395 19.35 17.18 -6.95
C MET A 395 20.08 18.24 -7.78
N VAL A 396 21.41 18.25 -7.79
CA VAL A 396 22.23 19.15 -8.62
C VAL A 396 21.95 18.90 -10.11
N ILE A 397 22.03 17.64 -10.55
CA ILE A 397 21.75 17.26 -11.94
C ILE A 397 20.29 17.61 -12.33
N ALA A 398 19.32 17.33 -11.45
CA ALA A 398 17.91 17.64 -11.69
C ALA A 398 17.63 19.14 -11.77
N ARG A 399 18.34 19.97 -10.99
CA ARG A 399 18.20 21.44 -11.02
C ARG A 399 18.63 22.00 -12.37
N HIS A 400 19.67 21.41 -12.96
CA HIS A 400 20.23 21.77 -14.27
C HIS A 400 19.77 20.83 -15.39
N TRP A 401 18.55 20.28 -15.29
CA TRP A 401 18.11 19.21 -16.21
C TRP A 401 18.09 19.60 -17.70
N LYS A 402 17.79 20.85 -18.01
CA LYS A 402 17.69 21.38 -19.39
C LYS A 402 18.90 22.26 -19.79
N GLY A 403 19.98 22.26 -19.01
CA GLY A 403 21.12 23.13 -19.26
C GLY A 403 22.43 22.51 -18.79
N PRO A 404 23.54 23.26 -18.85
CA PRO A 404 24.83 22.78 -18.39
C PRO A 404 24.80 22.55 -16.87
N ILE A 405 25.41 21.44 -16.43
CA ILE A 405 25.55 21.12 -15.00
C ILE A 405 26.82 21.78 -14.47
N PRO A 406 26.83 22.36 -13.26
CA PRO A 406 28.07 22.76 -12.60
C PRO A 406 29.05 21.59 -12.52
N GLN A 407 30.26 21.79 -13.04
CA GLN A 407 31.30 20.74 -13.15
C GLN A 407 32.24 20.70 -11.93
N ALA A 408 31.86 21.33 -10.83
CA ALA A 408 32.69 21.48 -9.63
C ALA A 408 32.02 20.86 -8.38
N TRP A 409 32.84 20.31 -7.48
CA TRP A 409 32.40 19.70 -6.22
C TRP A 409 31.57 20.65 -5.35
N ALA A 410 31.90 21.94 -5.35
CA ALA A 410 31.23 22.98 -4.56
C ALA A 410 29.70 22.98 -4.71
N ALA A 411 29.16 22.61 -5.87
CA ALA A 411 27.71 22.54 -6.08
C ALA A 411 27.06 21.36 -5.32
N ILE A 412 27.75 20.21 -5.25
CA ILE A 412 27.32 19.05 -4.45
C ILE A 412 27.50 19.35 -2.97
N GLU A 413 28.64 19.93 -2.61
CA GLU A 413 28.98 20.32 -1.24
C GLU A 413 27.96 21.30 -0.65
N ALA A 414 27.62 22.37 -1.36
CA ALA A 414 26.60 23.31 -0.92
C ALA A 414 25.26 22.61 -0.67
N LYS A 415 24.88 21.66 -1.54
CA LYS A 415 23.65 20.90 -1.38
C LYS A 415 23.71 19.92 -0.22
N LEU A 416 24.86 19.29 0.03
CA LEU A 416 25.10 18.45 1.19
C LEU A 416 25.04 19.26 2.49
N GLY A 417 25.61 20.46 2.51
CA GLY A 417 25.52 21.39 3.63
C GLY A 417 24.07 21.74 3.98
N GLU A 418 23.24 22.07 2.98
CA GLU A 418 21.80 22.29 3.20
C GLU A 418 21.09 21.06 3.81
N ILE A 419 21.43 19.85 3.32
CA ILE A 419 20.87 18.60 3.85
C ILE A 419 21.30 18.38 5.30
N MET A 420 22.59 18.59 5.58
CA MET A 420 23.18 18.40 6.89
C MET A 420 22.56 19.35 7.91
N VAL A 421 22.45 20.65 7.62
CA VAL A 421 21.82 21.64 8.51
C VAL A 421 20.38 21.25 8.87
N MET A 422 19.58 20.83 7.88
CA MET A 422 18.22 20.39 8.13
C MET A 422 18.15 19.14 9.02
N GLU A 423 19.12 18.24 8.90
CA GLU A 423 19.19 17.03 9.72
C GLU A 423 19.73 17.30 11.11
N THR A 424 20.68 18.22 11.27
CA THR A 424 21.12 18.75 12.56
C THR A 424 19.93 19.26 13.36
N ILE A 425 19.13 20.17 12.78
CA ILE A 425 17.94 20.72 13.44
C ILE A 425 16.96 19.59 13.80
N THR A 426 16.73 18.65 12.88
CA THR A 426 15.84 17.50 13.14
C THR A 426 16.37 16.59 14.26
N ALA A 427 17.68 16.36 14.32
CA ALA A 427 18.31 15.52 15.32
C ALA A 427 18.26 16.17 16.70
N LEU A 428 18.48 17.48 16.80
CA LEU A 428 18.33 18.27 18.03
C LEU A 428 16.90 18.18 18.57
N ILE A 429 15.90 18.47 17.73
CA ILE A 429 14.47 18.42 18.13
C ILE A 429 14.06 17.04 18.65
N ASN A 430 14.61 15.96 18.07
CA ASN A 430 14.23 14.58 18.41
C ASN A 430 15.19 13.91 19.40
N ASN A 431 16.16 14.63 19.96
CA ASN A 431 17.22 14.11 20.83
C ASN A 431 17.96 12.87 20.26
N LYS A 432 18.38 12.95 18.98
CA LYS A 432 19.05 11.87 18.22
C LYS A 432 20.41 12.30 17.68
N VAL A 433 21.13 13.12 18.43
CA VAL A 433 22.42 13.71 18.02
C VAL A 433 23.50 12.64 17.80
N GLN A 434 23.56 11.62 18.67
CA GLN A 434 24.53 10.53 18.52
C GLN A 434 24.40 9.81 17.17
N LYS A 435 23.17 9.48 16.76
CA LYS A 435 22.90 8.84 15.48
C LYS A 435 23.22 9.75 14.29
N PHE A 436 23.07 11.07 14.45
CA PHE A 436 23.50 12.02 13.43
C PHE A 436 25.02 12.01 13.29
N ARG A 437 25.76 12.05 14.41
CA ARG A 437 27.23 11.97 14.43
C ARG A 437 27.71 10.68 13.76
N GLU A 438 27.15 9.52 14.09
CA GLU A 438 27.51 8.23 13.46
C GLU A 438 27.37 8.24 11.93
N ILE A 439 26.38 8.96 11.38
CA ILE A 439 26.13 9.03 9.94
C ILE A 439 27.07 10.04 9.27
N TRP A 440 27.27 11.21 9.87
CA TRP A 440 27.96 12.33 9.23
C TRP A 440 29.45 12.43 9.58
N TYR A 441 29.92 11.74 10.62
CA TYR A 441 31.32 11.80 11.07
C TYR A 441 32.34 11.55 9.95
N PRO A 442 32.21 10.53 9.08
CA PRO A 442 33.17 10.29 7.99
C PRO A 442 33.23 11.41 6.94
N TYR A 443 32.19 12.24 6.86
CA TYR A 443 32.16 13.41 6.00
C TYR A 443 32.73 14.65 6.72
N ILE A 444 32.28 14.90 7.95
CA ILE A 444 32.74 16.04 8.77
C ILE A 444 34.24 15.98 9.07
N SER A 445 34.79 14.78 9.28
CA SER A 445 36.22 14.60 9.54
C SER A 445 37.11 15.03 8.35
N ARG A 446 36.56 15.02 7.14
CA ARG A 446 37.27 15.41 5.90
C ARG A 446 36.91 16.84 5.47
N HIS A 447 35.72 17.31 5.83
CA HIS A 447 35.20 18.64 5.54
C HIS A 447 34.74 19.30 6.86
N PRO A 448 35.64 19.95 7.61
CA PRO A 448 35.28 20.58 8.89
C PRO A 448 34.33 21.74 8.63
N ILE A 449 33.04 21.49 8.86
CA ILE A 449 31.98 22.48 8.77
C ILE A 449 31.56 22.81 10.20
N ASN A 450 31.56 24.09 10.55
CA ASN A 450 31.11 24.52 11.87
C ASN A 450 29.60 24.32 11.99
N THR A 451 29.19 23.15 12.48
CA THR A 451 27.77 22.76 12.58
C THR A 451 27.10 23.27 13.84
N GLY A 452 27.85 23.93 14.73
CA GLY A 452 27.40 24.33 16.08
C GLY A 452 27.12 23.14 17.01
N ILE A 453 27.34 21.90 16.55
CA ILE A 453 27.24 20.66 17.35
C ILE A 453 28.62 20.24 17.91
N ASP A 454 29.69 20.91 17.47
CA ASP A 454 31.07 20.68 17.93
C ASP A 454 31.35 21.34 19.29
N GLN A 455 30.36 22.00 19.88
CA GLN A 455 30.38 22.43 21.28
C GLN A 455 29.52 21.45 22.09
N ASP A 456 30.12 20.34 22.53
CA ASP A 456 29.69 19.71 23.79
C ASP A 456 30.61 20.26 24.90
N PRO A 457 30.11 20.34 26.16
CA PRO A 457 30.77 21.03 27.28
C PRO A 457 32.14 20.48 27.68
#